data_AF-A0ABD3Q818-F1
#
_entry.id   AF-A0ABD3Q818-F1
#
_cell.length_a   1.000
_cell.length_b   1.000
_cell.length_c   1.000
_cell.angle_alpha   90.00
_cell.angle_beta   90.00
_cell.angle_gamma   90.00
#
_symmetry.space_group_name_H-M   'P 1'
#
loop_
_entity.id
_entity.type
_entity.pdbx_description
1 polymer ?
#
loop_
_entity_poly.entity_id
_entity_poly.type
_entity_poly.pdbx_seq_one_letter_code
_entity_poly.pdbx_strand_id
1 'polypeptide(L)'
;MMQEDPQSAKFCILPHPLDKRPDTPEEIKKWRKCFEPGKRNPCHPSHESLRVSEKTVFGRNITESCDDHVEDLCKDRQEDEYQRVLTAQNESTYKKNPLGRSCNQGHKLPEFMLDSNYRHGVKTSESNEDAKSLIYPMGHRPTEDTESVQQSGQKRRNYKWPVDPATTIFGVKGESATSRGLSSGVKSALHMSDVDIETNKKKDDKITYDYTKVFGKSTRRGYENAAECLGHGSDDDVIEHHQDQDLGKSVTPGFRNVETKRIFGCPSVRTDIPKYERSSMADLQNYGEDVSAAYLLWPSLFASLGLEEDEFRKLRSKDYLKKLFTNCRVFSDSNVFDSIFCQVSDHNNCASIESILRVLRSTN
;
A
#
# COMPACT_ATOMS: atom_id res chain seq x y z
N MET A 1 -46.03 -64.18 113.46
CA MET A 1 -45.35 -64.99 112.44
C MET A 1 -45.14 -64.08 111.25
N MET A 2 -43.90 -63.64 111.04
CA MET A 2 -43.32 -62.91 109.90
C MET A 2 -43.90 -61.52 109.54
N GLN A 3 -43.15 -60.50 109.17
CA GLN A 3 -41.76 -60.09 109.38
C GLN A 3 -41.72 -58.64 108.86
N GLU A 4 -41.09 -57.71 109.58
CA GLU A 4 -40.82 -56.39 109.02
C GLU A 4 -39.86 -56.53 107.83
N ASP A 5 -40.12 -55.80 106.73
CA ASP A 5 -39.07 -55.40 105.80
C ASP A 5 -39.18 -53.87 105.59
N PRO A 6 -38.45 -53.07 106.39
CA PRO A 6 -38.19 -51.67 106.05
C PRO A 6 -37.25 -51.66 104.83
N GLN A 7 -37.59 -50.87 103.81
CA GLN A 7 -36.87 -50.78 102.53
C GLN A 7 -35.35 -50.90 102.69
N SER A 8 -34.80 -52.08 102.39
CA SER A 8 -33.37 -52.36 102.50
C SER A 8 -32.59 -51.50 101.52
N ALA A 9 -31.41 -50.97 101.92
CA ALA A 9 -30.53 -50.22 101.03
C ALA A 9 -30.20 -50.97 99.72
N LYS A 10 -30.22 -52.31 99.77
CA LYS A 10 -30.05 -53.18 98.59
C LYS A 10 -31.18 -53.02 97.56
N PHE A 11 -32.41 -52.77 98.00
CA PHE A 11 -33.59 -52.57 97.16
C PHE A 11 -33.56 -51.21 96.43
N CYS A 12 -32.90 -50.21 97.01
CA CYS A 12 -32.73 -48.89 96.39
C CYS A 12 -31.56 -48.83 95.39
N ILE A 13 -30.56 -49.71 95.55
CA ILE A 13 -29.34 -49.72 94.72
C ILE A 13 -29.47 -50.67 93.53
N LEU A 14 -30.11 -51.82 93.73
CA LEU A 14 -30.31 -52.81 92.68
C LEU A 14 -31.69 -52.62 92.03
N PRO A 15 -31.79 -52.61 90.69
CA PRO A 15 -33.08 -52.53 90.02
C PRO A 15 -33.96 -53.73 90.43
N HIS A 16 -35.19 -53.46 90.85
CA HIS A 16 -36.12 -54.48 91.29
C HIS A 16 -36.44 -55.44 90.12
N PRO A 17 -36.54 -56.77 90.33
CA PRO A 17 -36.77 -57.73 89.24
C PRO A 17 -38.07 -57.50 88.46
N LEU A 18 -39.05 -56.82 89.07
CA LEU A 18 -40.33 -56.46 88.46
C LEU A 18 -40.36 -55.01 87.91
N ASP A 19 -39.39 -54.16 88.25
CA ASP A 19 -39.31 -52.78 87.73
C ASP A 19 -38.47 -52.75 86.45
N LYS A 20 -39.00 -53.38 85.39
CA LYS A 20 -38.51 -53.09 84.05
C LYS A 20 -38.97 -51.68 83.69
N ARG A 21 -38.02 -50.74 83.59
CA ARG A 21 -38.33 -49.40 83.09
C ARG A 21 -38.99 -49.54 81.72
N PRO A 22 -40.13 -48.87 81.47
CA PRO A 22 -40.79 -48.97 80.18
C PRO A 22 -39.86 -48.43 79.09
N ASP A 23 -39.75 -49.17 78.00
CA ASP A 23 -38.99 -48.72 76.84
C ASP A 23 -39.63 -47.46 76.25
N THR A 24 -38.79 -46.59 75.69
CA THR A 24 -39.31 -45.37 75.06
C THR A 24 -40.00 -45.75 73.75
N PRO A 25 -41.26 -45.34 73.55
CA PRO A 25 -41.98 -45.58 72.30
C PRO A 25 -41.23 -45.03 71.08
N GLU A 26 -41.26 -45.75 69.96
CA GLU A 26 -40.46 -45.44 68.76
C GLU A 26 -40.76 -44.05 68.18
N GLU A 27 -42.01 -43.60 68.23
CA GLU A 27 -42.43 -42.29 67.72
C GLU A 27 -41.79 -41.10 68.45
N ILE A 28 -41.52 -41.29 69.75
CA ILE A 28 -40.96 -40.26 70.64
C ILE A 28 -39.42 -40.38 70.69
N LYS A 29 -38.88 -41.57 70.37
CA LYS A 29 -37.44 -41.87 70.43
C LYS A 29 -36.61 -40.89 69.60
N LYS A 30 -37.10 -40.44 68.44
CA LYS A 30 -36.44 -39.44 67.56
C LYS A 30 -36.30 -38.04 68.16
N TRP A 31 -37.14 -37.68 69.14
CA TRP A 31 -37.14 -36.37 69.80
C TRP A 31 -36.46 -36.41 71.18
N ARG A 32 -36.18 -37.61 71.70
CA ARG A 32 -35.66 -37.81 73.05
C ARG A 32 -34.12 -37.83 73.03
N LYS A 33 -33.48 -37.21 74.02
CA LYS A 33 -32.02 -37.25 74.23
C LYS A 33 -31.56 -38.60 74.81
N CYS A 34 -31.85 -39.68 74.09
CA CYS A 34 -31.43 -41.03 74.41
C CYS A 34 -30.47 -41.50 73.32
N PHE A 35 -29.18 -41.24 73.54
CA PHE A 35 -28.12 -41.54 72.58
C PHE A 35 -27.60 -42.95 72.78
N GLU A 36 -27.60 -43.76 71.72
CA GLU A 36 -26.97 -45.07 71.74
C GLU A 36 -25.48 -44.92 71.42
N PRO A 37 -24.57 -45.46 72.25
CA PRO A 37 -23.13 -45.40 71.99
C PRO A 37 -22.80 -46.15 70.69
N GLY A 38 -21.96 -45.54 69.84
CA GLY A 38 -21.51 -46.12 68.57
C GLY A 38 -22.41 -45.88 67.35
N LYS A 39 -23.55 -45.19 67.50
CA LYS A 39 -24.41 -44.81 66.38
C LYS A 39 -24.29 -43.32 66.03
N ARG A 40 -24.45 -43.00 64.75
CA ARG A 40 -24.58 -41.62 64.27
C ARG A 40 -25.94 -41.08 64.66
N ASN A 41 -25.97 -40.12 65.57
CA ASN A 41 -27.20 -39.51 66.06
C ASN A 41 -27.52 -38.26 65.24
N PRO A 42 -28.61 -38.26 64.44
CA PRO A 42 -29.02 -37.06 63.70
C PRO A 42 -29.45 -35.97 64.67
N CYS A 43 -29.07 -34.72 64.38
CA CYS A 43 -29.39 -33.56 65.23
C CYS A 43 -30.89 -33.19 65.16
N HIS A 44 -31.56 -33.50 64.05
CA HIS A 44 -32.99 -33.25 63.84
C HIS A 44 -33.69 -34.43 63.15
N PRO A 45 -34.98 -34.69 63.45
CA PRO A 45 -35.73 -35.82 62.92
C PRO A 45 -36.03 -35.77 61.42
N SER A 46 -35.74 -34.66 60.72
CA SER A 46 -35.86 -34.55 59.26
C SER A 46 -34.70 -35.18 58.48
N HIS A 47 -33.61 -35.56 59.15
CA HIS A 47 -32.44 -36.14 58.49
C HIS A 47 -32.57 -37.64 58.20
N GLU A 48 -33.60 -38.30 58.71
CA GLU A 48 -33.80 -39.74 58.51
C GLU A 48 -34.30 -40.07 57.10
N SER A 49 -34.98 -39.13 56.44
CA SER A 49 -35.51 -39.25 55.07
C SER A 49 -34.50 -38.94 53.96
N LEU A 50 -33.30 -38.46 54.29
CA LEU A 50 -32.26 -38.05 53.33
C LEU A 50 -31.07 -39.02 53.32
N ARG A 51 -31.33 -40.32 53.40
CA ARG A 51 -30.27 -41.34 53.26
C ARG A 51 -29.79 -41.38 51.82
N VAL A 52 -28.75 -40.61 51.55
CA VAL A 52 -27.94 -40.75 50.34
C VAL A 52 -27.18 -42.07 50.42
N SER A 53 -27.06 -42.78 49.30
CA SER A 53 -26.41 -44.10 49.27
C SER A 53 -24.96 -43.99 49.76
N GLU A 54 -24.47 -45.00 50.50
CA GLU A 54 -23.11 -45.00 51.06
C GLU A 54 -22.00 -44.88 50.00
N LYS A 55 -22.35 -45.17 48.74
CA LYS A 55 -21.42 -45.12 47.59
C LYS A 55 -21.47 -43.80 46.85
N THR A 56 -22.38 -42.89 47.20
CA THR A 56 -22.47 -41.59 46.54
C THR A 56 -21.32 -40.71 47.01
N VAL A 57 -20.47 -40.31 46.07
CA VAL A 57 -19.43 -39.32 46.33
C VAL A 57 -20.08 -37.94 46.35
N PHE A 58 -19.90 -37.21 47.45
CA PHE A 58 -20.40 -35.85 47.59
C PHE A 58 -19.40 -34.87 46.98
N GLY A 59 -19.89 -33.94 46.16
CA GLY A 59 -19.07 -32.96 45.44
C GLY A 59 -19.61 -32.69 44.04
N ARG A 60 -19.12 -31.63 43.38
CA ARG A 60 -19.45 -31.35 41.98
C ARG A 60 -18.50 -32.14 41.08
N ASN A 61 -19.05 -33.03 40.25
CA ASN A 61 -18.26 -33.67 39.20
C ASN A 61 -18.10 -32.68 38.04
N ILE A 62 -16.86 -32.47 37.60
CA ILE A 62 -16.53 -31.51 36.53
C ILE A 62 -16.74 -32.16 35.14
N THR A 63 -16.87 -33.49 35.10
CA THR A 63 -16.90 -34.31 33.89
C THR A 63 -18.24 -34.38 33.16
N GLU A 64 -19.20 -33.51 33.49
CA GLU A 64 -20.53 -33.52 32.84
C GLU A 64 -20.58 -32.73 31.52
N SER A 65 -19.51 -32.00 31.21
CA SER A 65 -19.33 -31.38 29.91
C SER A 65 -18.51 -32.35 29.05
N CYS A 66 -18.99 -32.61 27.83
CA CYS A 66 -18.22 -33.30 26.80
C CYS A 66 -17.08 -32.36 26.43
N ASP A 67 -16.02 -32.35 27.25
CA ASP A 67 -14.90 -31.44 27.08
C ASP A 67 -14.11 -31.89 25.86
N ASP A 68 -14.00 -31.01 24.87
CA ASP A 68 -13.15 -31.21 23.71
C ASP A 68 -11.72 -31.48 24.21
N HIS A 69 -11.27 -32.72 24.06
CA HIS A 69 -9.94 -33.09 24.49
C HIS A 69 -8.91 -32.35 23.63
N VAL A 70 -7.77 -32.02 24.24
CA VAL A 70 -6.67 -31.33 23.54
C VAL A 70 -6.27 -32.07 22.26
N GLU A 71 -6.37 -33.40 22.27
CA GLU A 71 -6.12 -34.23 21.08
C GLU A 71 -7.13 -33.98 19.96
N ASP A 72 -8.38 -33.66 20.25
CA ASP A 72 -9.39 -33.35 19.23
C ASP A 72 -9.23 -31.93 18.69
N LEU A 73 -8.70 -31.01 19.50
CA LEU A 73 -8.36 -29.65 19.08
C LEU A 73 -7.04 -29.58 18.28
N CYS A 74 -6.07 -30.45 18.60
CA CYS A 74 -4.73 -30.43 18.01
C CYS A 74 -4.50 -31.46 16.90
N LYS A 75 -5.51 -32.28 16.56
CA LYS A 75 -5.45 -33.06 15.32
C LYS A 75 -5.55 -32.09 14.14
N ASP A 76 -4.41 -31.78 13.52
CA ASP A 76 -4.41 -31.39 12.11
C ASP A 76 -5.21 -32.47 11.39
N ARG A 77 -6.39 -32.09 10.87
CA ARG A 77 -7.39 -33.00 10.32
C ARG A 77 -6.66 -34.00 9.42
N GLN A 78 -6.52 -35.25 9.88
CA GLN A 78 -5.98 -36.33 9.05
C GLN A 78 -7.06 -36.63 8.01
N GLU A 79 -7.10 -35.80 6.97
CA GLU A 79 -8.07 -35.92 5.90
C GLU A 79 -7.68 -37.13 5.06
N ASP A 80 -8.49 -38.18 5.13
CA ASP A 80 -8.57 -39.20 4.09
C ASP A 80 -8.58 -38.53 2.71
N GLU A 81 -7.95 -39.16 1.70
CA GLU A 81 -7.87 -38.56 0.36
C GLU A 81 -9.24 -38.15 -0.19
N TYR A 82 -10.28 -38.94 0.12
CA TYR A 82 -11.66 -38.62 -0.21
C TYR A 82 -12.13 -37.30 0.40
N GLN A 83 -11.83 -37.07 1.68
CA GLN A 83 -12.20 -35.83 2.39
C GLN A 83 -11.47 -34.63 1.81
N ARG A 84 -10.19 -34.77 1.41
CA ARG A 84 -9.43 -33.71 0.73
C ARG A 84 -10.08 -33.29 -0.58
N VAL A 85 -10.50 -34.28 -1.39
CA VAL A 85 -11.17 -34.03 -2.68
C VAL A 85 -12.52 -33.34 -2.45
N LEU A 86 -13.30 -33.80 -1.47
CA LEU A 86 -14.59 -33.20 -1.14
C LEU A 86 -14.45 -31.76 -0.65
N THR A 87 -13.49 -31.49 0.24
CA THR A 87 -13.16 -30.14 0.70
C THR A 87 -12.72 -29.27 -0.48
N ALA A 88 -11.85 -29.76 -1.36
CA ALA A 88 -11.43 -29.01 -2.55
C ALA A 88 -12.59 -28.69 -3.51
N GLN A 89 -13.54 -29.61 -3.69
CA GLN A 89 -14.77 -29.35 -4.47
C GLN A 89 -15.62 -28.26 -3.81
N ASN A 90 -15.86 -28.35 -2.50
CA ASN A 90 -16.64 -27.37 -1.76
C ASN A 90 -15.99 -25.98 -1.80
N GLU A 91 -14.68 -25.92 -1.60
CA GLU A 91 -13.90 -24.69 -1.62
C GLU A 91 -13.78 -24.07 -3.01
N SER A 92 -13.87 -24.86 -4.09
CA SER A 92 -13.86 -24.33 -5.47
C SER A 92 -15.00 -23.31 -5.72
N THR A 93 -16.09 -23.41 -4.97
CA THR A 93 -17.22 -22.48 -5.02
C THR A 93 -16.88 -21.10 -4.44
N TYR A 94 -15.98 -21.03 -3.45
CA TYR A 94 -15.69 -19.80 -2.70
C TYR A 94 -14.28 -19.24 -2.96
N LYS A 95 -13.34 -20.04 -3.47
CA LYS A 95 -11.97 -19.63 -3.75
C LYS A 95 -11.87 -18.77 -5.02
N LYS A 96 -11.86 -17.45 -4.81
CA LYS A 96 -11.59 -16.47 -5.87
C LYS A 96 -10.11 -16.44 -6.31
N ASN A 97 -9.19 -16.84 -5.44
CA ASN A 97 -7.74 -16.74 -5.65
C ASN A 97 -7.05 -18.10 -5.42
N PRO A 98 -7.05 -19.02 -6.40
CA PRO A 98 -6.31 -20.28 -6.28
C PRO A 98 -4.80 -20.02 -6.20
N LEU A 99 -4.11 -20.69 -5.26
CA LEU A 99 -2.66 -20.56 -5.14
C LEU A 99 -1.96 -21.11 -6.39
N GLY A 100 -1.04 -20.33 -6.96
CA GLY A 100 -0.28 -20.72 -8.16
C GLY A 100 -1.05 -20.67 -9.48
N ARG A 101 -2.31 -20.18 -9.48
CA ARG A 101 -3.11 -19.96 -10.68
C ARG A 101 -3.69 -18.54 -10.67
N SER A 102 -3.93 -17.97 -11.85
CA SER A 102 -4.67 -16.71 -11.94
C SER A 102 -6.15 -16.92 -11.60
N CYS A 103 -6.83 -15.85 -11.20
CA CYS A 103 -8.26 -15.86 -10.95
C CYS A 103 -9.03 -16.18 -12.25
N ASN A 104 -9.85 -17.23 -12.22
CA ASN A 104 -10.74 -17.56 -13.33
C ASN A 104 -11.97 -16.65 -13.27
N GLN A 105 -12.08 -15.70 -14.21
CA GLN A 105 -13.22 -14.78 -14.29
C GLN A 105 -14.49 -15.39 -14.94
N GLY A 106 -14.47 -16.67 -15.31
CA GLY A 106 -15.63 -17.37 -15.88
C GLY A 106 -15.95 -17.07 -17.35
N HIS A 107 -15.04 -16.41 -18.07
CA HIS A 107 -15.22 -16.10 -19.49
C HIS A 107 -15.24 -17.35 -20.36
N LYS A 108 -16.22 -17.46 -21.25
CA LYS A 108 -16.26 -18.52 -22.27
C LYS A 108 -15.42 -18.08 -23.47
N LEU A 109 -14.23 -18.66 -23.61
CA LEU A 109 -13.36 -18.40 -24.75
C LEU A 109 -13.90 -19.10 -26.01
N PRO A 110 -13.77 -18.48 -27.19
CA PRO A 110 -14.03 -19.15 -28.47
C PRO A 110 -13.14 -20.37 -28.69
N GLU A 111 -13.64 -21.37 -29.42
CA GLU A 111 -12.96 -22.66 -29.64
C GLU A 111 -11.57 -22.50 -30.27
N PHE A 112 -11.41 -21.59 -31.23
CA PHE A 112 -10.12 -21.29 -31.88
C PHE A 112 -9.07 -20.67 -30.94
N MET A 113 -9.47 -20.16 -29.77
CA MET A 113 -8.56 -19.59 -28.77
C MET A 113 -8.12 -20.61 -27.71
N LEU A 114 -8.67 -21.83 -27.73
CA LEU A 114 -8.29 -22.90 -26.81
C LEU A 114 -6.98 -23.59 -27.24
N ASP A 115 -6.57 -23.40 -28.49
CA ASP A 115 -5.31 -23.93 -29.00
C ASP A 115 -4.11 -23.24 -28.32
N SER A 116 -3.20 -24.04 -27.75
CA SER A 116 -1.97 -23.56 -27.09
C SER A 116 -1.06 -22.72 -28.03
N ASN A 117 -1.20 -22.93 -29.34
CA ASN A 117 -0.43 -22.22 -30.37
C ASN A 117 -1.04 -20.86 -30.76
N TYR A 118 -2.27 -20.57 -30.34
CA TYR A 118 -2.93 -19.31 -30.65
C TYR A 118 -2.26 -18.16 -29.88
N ARG A 119 -1.98 -17.05 -30.58
CA ARG A 119 -1.43 -15.84 -29.95
C ARG A 119 -2.51 -14.77 -29.88
N HIS A 120 -2.76 -14.29 -28.67
CA HIS A 120 -3.66 -13.16 -28.43
C HIS A 120 -3.05 -11.85 -28.92
N GLY A 121 -3.92 -10.92 -29.34
CA GLY A 121 -3.53 -9.59 -29.81
C GLY A 121 -3.78 -9.40 -31.30
N VAL A 122 -3.82 -8.14 -31.72
CA VAL A 122 -3.91 -7.78 -33.14
C VAL A 122 -2.49 -7.83 -33.70
N LYS A 123 -2.28 -8.66 -34.72
CA LYS A 123 -1.06 -8.57 -35.51
C LYS A 123 -1.09 -7.23 -36.23
N THR A 124 -0.13 -6.35 -35.95
CA THR A 124 0.15 -5.25 -36.86
C THR A 124 0.54 -5.88 -38.19
N SER A 125 -0.17 -5.51 -39.26
CA SER A 125 0.32 -5.80 -40.60
C SER A 125 1.73 -5.22 -40.68
N GLU A 126 2.71 -6.04 -41.06
CA GLU A 126 3.98 -5.52 -41.55
C GLU A 126 3.66 -4.41 -42.54
N SER A 127 4.30 -3.24 -42.39
CA SER A 127 4.02 -2.08 -43.23
C SER A 127 4.07 -2.51 -44.70
N ASN A 128 2.91 -2.47 -45.38
CA ASN A 128 2.79 -2.91 -46.77
C ASN A 128 3.65 -2.06 -47.73
N GLU A 129 4.15 -0.92 -47.26
CA GLU A 129 4.96 0.02 -48.01
C GLU A 129 6.38 0.02 -47.45
N ASP A 130 7.31 -0.52 -48.24
CA ASP A 130 8.73 -0.40 -47.97
C ASP A 130 9.10 1.09 -48.07
N ALA A 131 9.71 1.66 -47.04
CA ALA A 131 10.05 3.09 -47.02
C ALA A 131 10.85 3.51 -48.28
N LYS A 132 11.61 2.55 -48.84
CA LYS A 132 12.37 2.72 -50.07
C LYS A 132 11.48 2.99 -51.30
N SER A 133 10.32 2.35 -51.43
CA SER A 133 9.40 2.61 -52.56
C SER A 133 8.68 3.95 -52.44
N LEU A 134 8.47 4.43 -51.21
CA LEU A 134 7.87 5.74 -50.96
C LEU A 134 8.86 6.89 -51.26
N ILE A 135 10.11 6.73 -50.82
CA ILE A 135 11.18 7.72 -51.02
C ILE A 135 11.61 7.77 -52.50
N TYR A 136 11.63 6.62 -53.16
CA TYR A 136 12.04 6.51 -54.56
C TYR A 136 10.91 5.91 -55.39
N PRO A 137 9.99 6.74 -55.94
CA PRO A 137 8.94 6.27 -56.82
C PRO A 137 9.55 5.84 -58.16
N MET A 138 10.04 4.59 -58.21
CA MET A 138 10.56 3.97 -59.42
C MET A 138 9.38 3.64 -60.33
N GLY A 139 9.06 4.54 -61.27
CA GLY A 139 8.01 4.31 -62.27
C GLY A 139 7.25 5.55 -62.74
N HIS A 140 7.37 6.69 -62.06
CA HIS A 140 6.73 7.92 -62.53
C HIS A 140 7.59 8.59 -63.60
N ARG A 141 7.23 8.41 -64.88
CA ARG A 141 7.72 9.31 -65.94
C ARG A 141 6.99 10.65 -65.80
N PRO A 142 7.68 11.80 -65.79
CA PRO A 142 7.00 13.07 -65.91
C PRO A 142 6.28 13.11 -67.27
N THR A 143 4.99 13.39 -67.25
CA THR A 143 4.21 13.63 -68.47
C THR A 143 4.79 14.82 -69.21
N GLU A 144 5.00 14.70 -70.52
CA GLU A 144 5.61 15.73 -71.38
C GLU A 144 4.80 17.05 -71.42
N ASP A 145 3.61 17.09 -70.81
CA ASP A 145 2.66 18.19 -70.92
C ASP A 145 2.88 19.36 -69.94
N THR A 146 3.89 19.31 -69.06
CA THR A 146 4.21 20.41 -68.14
C THR A 146 5.56 21.07 -68.40
N GLU A 147 5.98 21.18 -69.66
CA GLU A 147 7.11 22.03 -70.04
C GLU A 147 6.67 23.48 -70.30
N SER A 148 6.64 24.33 -69.27
CA SER A 148 6.57 25.78 -69.54
C SER A 148 7.21 26.69 -68.50
N VAL A 149 8.18 26.21 -67.71
CA VAL A 149 9.04 27.09 -66.91
C VAL A 149 10.51 26.74 -67.15
N GLN A 150 10.95 26.97 -68.39
CA GLN A 150 12.38 27.06 -68.67
C GLN A 150 12.88 28.40 -68.11
N GLN A 151 13.86 28.34 -67.20
CA GLN A 151 14.41 29.51 -66.49
C GLN A 151 15.00 30.60 -67.42
N SER A 152 15.22 30.30 -68.71
CA SER A 152 15.79 31.22 -69.71
C SER A 152 14.85 31.58 -70.87
N GLY A 153 13.57 31.18 -70.83
CA GLY A 153 12.62 31.49 -71.90
C GLY A 153 12.10 32.93 -71.86
N GLN A 154 12.16 33.65 -73.00
CA GLN A 154 11.46 34.93 -73.12
C GLN A 154 9.93 34.72 -72.99
N LYS A 155 9.29 35.55 -72.17
CA LYS A 155 7.84 35.46 -71.90
C LYS A 155 7.03 35.63 -73.19
N ARG A 156 6.40 34.54 -73.66
CA ARG A 156 5.45 34.59 -74.79
C ARG A 156 4.16 35.29 -74.33
N ARG A 157 3.80 36.38 -75.00
CA ARG A 157 2.64 37.23 -74.64
C ARG A 157 1.39 36.99 -75.50
N ASN A 158 1.38 35.93 -76.32
CA ASN A 158 0.27 35.53 -77.20
C ASN A 158 -0.32 36.68 -78.04
N TYR A 159 0.51 37.64 -78.46
CA TYR A 159 0.07 38.68 -79.39
C TYR A 159 -0.18 38.08 -80.78
N LYS A 160 -1.29 38.48 -81.41
CA LYS A 160 -1.52 38.23 -82.85
C LYS A 160 -0.77 39.28 -83.63
N TRP A 161 0.51 39.03 -83.91
CA TRP A 161 1.33 39.98 -84.65
C TRP A 161 0.90 40.03 -86.13
N PRO A 162 0.53 41.20 -86.67
CA PRO A 162 0.23 41.35 -88.09
C PRO A 162 1.49 41.41 -88.97
N VAL A 163 2.68 41.40 -88.35
CA VAL A 163 4.00 41.45 -89.00
C VAL A 163 4.94 40.47 -88.30
N ASP A 164 5.94 39.94 -89.00
CA ASP A 164 6.87 38.97 -88.42
C ASP A 164 7.83 39.65 -87.40
N PRO A 165 7.81 39.27 -86.10
CA PRO A 165 8.57 39.95 -85.04
C PRO A 165 10.08 39.78 -85.13
N ALA A 166 10.59 38.74 -85.81
CA ALA A 166 12.02 38.48 -85.90
C ALA A 166 12.72 39.33 -86.97
N THR A 167 11.97 39.79 -87.97
CA THR A 167 12.52 40.44 -89.17
C THR A 167 12.16 41.92 -89.27
N THR A 168 11.11 42.36 -88.59
CA THR A 168 10.66 43.76 -88.63
C THR A 168 11.47 44.63 -87.67
N ILE A 169 12.03 45.73 -88.18
CA ILE A 169 12.66 46.75 -87.34
C ILE A 169 11.56 47.65 -86.76
N PHE A 170 11.35 47.56 -85.46
CA PHE A 170 10.37 48.37 -84.74
C PHE A 170 10.96 49.74 -84.37
N GLY A 171 10.18 50.81 -84.57
CA GLY A 171 10.58 52.18 -84.25
C GLY A 171 10.11 53.17 -85.33
N VAL A 172 10.03 54.46 -84.98
CA VAL A 172 9.73 55.51 -85.96
C VAL A 172 10.89 55.57 -86.94
N LYS A 173 10.60 55.34 -88.23
CA LYS A 173 11.60 55.52 -89.30
C LYS A 173 12.03 56.98 -89.29
N GLY A 174 13.22 57.25 -88.77
CA GLY A 174 13.81 58.58 -88.84
C GLY A 174 13.85 59.00 -90.30
N GLU A 175 13.13 60.07 -90.65
CA GLU A 175 13.25 60.68 -91.97
C GLU A 175 14.72 61.05 -92.17
N SER A 176 15.38 60.39 -93.12
CA SER A 176 16.71 60.78 -93.55
C SER A 176 16.63 62.25 -93.97
N ALA A 177 17.39 63.11 -93.28
CA ALA A 177 17.43 64.56 -93.41
C ALA A 177 18.07 65.04 -94.74
N THR A 178 17.79 64.36 -95.85
CA THR A 178 18.31 64.65 -97.19
C THR A 178 17.25 64.40 -98.26
N SER A 179 16.08 65.02 -98.14
CA SER A 179 15.28 65.51 -99.28
C SER A 179 13.93 66.02 -98.80
N ARG A 180 13.80 67.35 -98.60
CA ARG A 180 12.61 68.19 -98.85
C ARG A 180 12.71 69.53 -98.10
N GLY A 181 13.03 70.60 -98.85
CA GLY A 181 12.44 71.94 -98.67
C GLY A 181 12.99 72.87 -97.58
N LEU A 182 14.21 73.40 -97.75
CA LEU A 182 14.60 74.67 -97.10
C LEU A 182 13.83 75.83 -97.75
N SER A 183 12.67 76.21 -97.20
CA SER A 183 12.08 77.56 -97.44
C SER A 183 10.87 77.92 -96.56
N SER A 184 10.32 77.01 -95.75
CA SER A 184 9.10 77.32 -94.99
C SER A 184 9.34 77.86 -93.57
N GLY A 185 10.49 77.62 -92.95
CA GLY A 185 10.74 77.95 -91.52
C GLY A 185 11.26 79.36 -91.23
N VAL A 186 11.82 80.05 -92.24
CA VAL A 186 12.44 81.39 -92.04
C VAL A 186 11.38 82.51 -91.96
N LYS A 187 10.15 82.26 -92.41
CA LYS A 187 9.08 83.26 -92.43
C LYS A 187 8.40 83.46 -91.07
N SER A 188 8.52 82.50 -90.16
CA SER A 188 7.83 82.52 -88.86
C SER A 188 8.68 83.03 -87.69
N ALA A 189 9.95 83.37 -87.93
CA ALA A 189 10.88 83.87 -86.91
C ALA A 189 11.16 85.39 -87.00
N LEU A 190 10.47 86.11 -87.90
CA LEU A 190 10.67 87.55 -88.16
C LEU A 190 9.57 88.46 -87.56
N HIS A 191 8.64 87.92 -86.78
CA HIS A 191 7.68 88.70 -86.00
C HIS A 191 7.84 88.37 -84.50
N MET A 192 8.69 89.14 -83.84
CA MET A 192 8.89 89.11 -82.39
C MET A 192 7.78 89.87 -81.66
N SER A 193 7.48 89.45 -80.43
CA SER A 193 7.73 90.28 -79.24
C SER A 193 7.55 89.43 -77.98
N ASP A 194 8.65 89.24 -77.25
CA ASP A 194 8.67 88.61 -75.93
C ASP A 194 7.97 89.53 -74.92
N VAL A 195 7.04 88.96 -74.14
CA VAL A 195 6.42 89.61 -72.98
C VAL A 195 6.77 88.75 -71.77
N ASP A 196 7.74 89.20 -71.01
CA ASP A 196 8.08 88.64 -69.70
C ASP A 196 6.93 88.90 -68.72
N ILE A 197 6.24 87.84 -68.32
CA ILE A 197 5.27 87.87 -67.23
C ILE A 197 5.81 87.01 -66.09
N GLU A 198 6.35 87.68 -65.09
CA GLU A 198 6.67 87.10 -63.79
C GLU A 198 5.38 86.72 -63.06
N THR A 199 5.11 85.42 -62.94
CA THR A 199 4.09 84.90 -62.03
C THR A 199 4.74 84.31 -60.78
N ASN A 200 4.48 84.96 -59.64
CA ASN A 200 4.74 84.53 -58.27
C ASN A 200 4.51 83.01 -58.05
N LYS A 201 5.57 82.26 -57.73
CA LYS A 201 5.48 80.91 -57.15
C LYS A 201 5.66 80.96 -55.64
N LYS A 202 4.66 80.43 -54.92
CA LYS A 202 4.70 80.14 -53.48
C LYS A 202 5.63 78.95 -53.19
N LYS A 203 6.32 79.05 -52.04
CA LYS A 203 6.95 78.02 -51.18
C LYS A 203 7.14 76.60 -51.74
N ASP A 204 8.41 76.19 -51.82
CA ASP A 204 8.80 74.77 -51.78
C ASP A 204 9.69 74.53 -50.55
N ASP A 205 9.13 73.94 -49.50
CA ASP A 205 9.93 73.31 -48.45
C ASP A 205 10.65 72.11 -49.11
N LYS A 206 11.97 72.22 -49.29
CA LYS A 206 12.81 71.13 -49.81
C LYS A 206 12.82 69.98 -48.80
N ILE A 207 11.91 69.02 -48.99
CA ILE A 207 12.02 67.70 -48.38
C ILE A 207 13.04 66.91 -49.22
N THR A 208 14.09 66.41 -48.58
CA THR A 208 15.07 65.51 -49.20
C THR A 208 14.34 64.24 -49.66
N TYR A 209 14.19 64.06 -50.98
CA TYR A 209 13.60 62.86 -51.56
C TYR A 209 14.68 61.78 -51.73
N ASP A 210 14.49 60.64 -51.07
CA ASP A 210 15.21 59.41 -51.41
C ASP A 210 14.63 58.87 -52.73
N TYR A 211 15.43 58.93 -53.80
CA TYR A 211 15.07 58.49 -55.15
C TYR A 211 14.86 56.96 -55.26
N THR A 212 15.18 56.20 -54.20
CA THR A 212 14.90 54.76 -54.12
C THR A 212 13.58 54.44 -53.41
N LYS A 213 12.93 55.43 -52.80
CA LYS A 213 11.71 55.25 -52.00
C LYS A 213 10.49 55.08 -52.91
N VAL A 214 9.87 53.91 -52.85
CA VAL A 214 8.60 53.64 -53.53
C VAL A 214 7.46 54.30 -52.76
N PHE A 215 6.67 55.15 -53.43
CA PHE A 215 5.51 55.81 -52.83
C PHE A 215 4.30 54.86 -52.75
N GLY A 216 3.64 54.84 -51.58
CA GLY A 216 2.48 53.99 -51.30
C GLY A 216 2.45 53.58 -49.82
N LYS A 217 1.30 53.11 -49.32
CA LYS A 217 1.21 52.48 -47.99
C LYS A 217 1.53 51.00 -48.13
N SER A 218 2.61 50.53 -47.50
CA SER A 218 2.90 49.09 -47.42
C SER A 218 1.72 48.36 -46.78
N THR A 219 1.34 47.22 -47.36
CA THR A 219 0.29 46.33 -46.83
C THR A 219 0.80 45.40 -45.74
N ARG A 220 2.12 45.29 -45.55
CA ARG A 220 2.70 44.50 -44.45
C ARG A 220 2.56 45.25 -43.13
N ARG A 221 1.62 44.80 -42.29
CA ARG A 221 1.58 45.07 -40.85
C ARG A 221 2.05 43.81 -40.14
N GLY A 222 3.20 43.86 -39.48
CA GLY A 222 3.71 42.77 -38.64
C GLY A 222 4.55 41.72 -39.38
N TYR A 223 5.33 40.96 -38.59
CA TYR A 223 6.23 39.89 -39.03
C TYR A 223 5.69 38.49 -38.69
N GLU A 224 4.39 38.36 -38.45
CA GLU A 224 3.80 37.08 -38.07
C GLU A 224 3.74 36.15 -39.29
N ASN A 225 4.62 35.15 -39.31
CA ASN A 225 4.64 34.13 -40.34
C ASN A 225 3.72 32.97 -39.93
N ALA A 226 3.09 32.30 -40.90
CA ALA A 226 2.21 31.16 -40.62
C ALA A 226 2.89 30.05 -39.78
N ALA A 227 4.21 29.89 -39.91
CA ALA A 227 5.00 28.95 -39.11
C ALA A 227 5.13 29.38 -37.63
N GLU A 228 5.16 30.68 -37.36
CA GLU A 228 5.21 31.25 -36.00
C GLU A 228 3.84 31.12 -35.32
N CYS A 229 2.74 31.27 -36.07
CA CYS A 229 1.39 30.99 -35.60
C CYS A 229 1.11 29.50 -35.28
N LEU A 230 1.93 28.58 -35.79
CA LEU A 230 1.84 27.14 -35.52
C LEU A 230 2.68 26.69 -34.31
N GLY A 231 3.34 27.62 -33.60
CA GLY A 231 4.04 27.32 -32.34
C GLY A 231 5.40 26.63 -32.50
N HIS A 232 6.03 26.70 -33.67
CA HIS A 232 7.32 26.03 -33.92
C HIS A 232 8.56 26.80 -33.40
N GLY A 233 8.40 27.90 -32.67
CA GLY A 233 9.50 28.85 -32.45
C GLY A 233 9.57 29.59 -31.11
N SER A 234 8.72 29.29 -30.12
CA SER A 234 8.81 29.92 -28.80
C SER A 234 9.46 28.97 -27.80
N ASP A 235 10.64 29.34 -27.28
CA ASP A 235 11.30 28.64 -26.17
C ASP A 235 10.47 28.69 -24.86
N ASP A 236 9.43 29.53 -24.82
CA ASP A 236 8.49 29.66 -23.71
C ASP A 236 7.47 28.49 -23.61
N ASP A 237 7.39 27.62 -24.64
CA ASP A 237 6.41 26.52 -24.73
C ASP A 237 6.84 25.22 -24.02
N VAL A 238 8.04 25.19 -23.42
CA VAL A 238 8.56 23.98 -22.76
C VAL A 238 7.64 23.54 -21.61
N ILE A 239 7.02 24.48 -20.88
CA ILE A 239 6.14 24.19 -19.74
C ILE A 239 4.77 23.66 -20.20
N GLU A 240 4.21 24.18 -21.30
CA GLU A 240 2.87 23.78 -21.78
C GLU A 240 2.87 22.44 -22.54
N HIS A 241 4.02 22.03 -23.08
CA HIS A 241 4.18 20.73 -23.75
C HIS A 241 4.65 19.60 -22.82
N HIS A 242 4.86 19.88 -21.54
CA HIS A 242 5.11 18.82 -20.57
C HIS A 242 3.83 18.04 -20.26
N GLN A 243 4.00 16.75 -20.00
CA GLN A 243 2.90 15.90 -19.55
C GLN A 243 2.32 16.45 -18.23
N ASP A 244 0.99 16.40 -18.10
CA ASP A 244 0.28 16.80 -16.88
C ASP A 244 0.87 16.17 -15.61
N GLN A 245 0.96 16.96 -14.54
CA GLN A 245 1.62 16.55 -13.30
C GLN A 245 0.89 15.40 -12.56
N ASP A 246 -0.40 15.22 -12.80
CA ASP A 246 -1.26 14.22 -12.16
C ASP A 246 -1.37 12.91 -12.94
N LEU A 247 -0.65 12.78 -14.06
CA LEU A 247 -0.53 11.52 -14.79
C LEU A 247 0.12 10.45 -13.89
N GLY A 248 -0.69 9.45 -13.54
CA GLY A 248 -0.27 8.28 -12.76
C GLY A 248 -0.11 8.51 -11.26
N LYS A 249 -0.45 9.71 -10.73
CA LYS A 249 -0.36 10.00 -9.30
C LYS A 249 -1.36 11.07 -8.86
N SER A 250 -1.92 10.89 -7.67
CA SER A 250 -2.77 11.89 -7.02
C SER A 250 -1.95 13.09 -6.53
N VAL A 251 -2.30 14.29 -7.00
CA VAL A 251 -1.72 15.57 -6.52
C VAL A 251 -2.57 16.22 -5.41
N THR A 252 -3.81 15.74 -5.25
CA THR A 252 -4.77 16.22 -4.24
C THR A 252 -4.21 16.09 -2.82
N PRO A 253 -4.14 17.18 -2.03
CA PRO A 253 -3.74 17.12 -0.63
C PRO A 253 -4.54 16.07 0.15
N GLY A 254 -3.85 15.24 0.94
CA GLY A 254 -4.46 14.14 1.70
C GLY A 254 -4.54 12.80 0.97
N PHE A 255 -4.46 12.79 -0.37
CA PHE A 255 -4.49 11.55 -1.16
C PHE A 255 -3.18 11.30 -1.90
N ARG A 256 -2.14 12.13 -1.69
CA ARG A 256 -0.88 12.05 -2.41
C ARG A 256 -0.15 10.74 -2.12
N ASN A 257 0.22 10.02 -3.17
CA ASN A 257 1.02 8.81 -3.06
C ASN A 257 2.52 9.16 -3.02
N VAL A 258 2.96 9.76 -1.92
CA VAL A 258 4.38 10.06 -1.68
C VAL A 258 5.01 8.86 -0.99
N GLU A 259 6.10 8.35 -1.56
CA GLU A 259 6.83 7.22 -0.97
C GLU A 259 7.38 7.59 0.41
N THR A 260 7.07 6.77 1.42
CA THR A 260 7.67 6.89 2.76
C THR A 260 8.32 5.58 3.17
N LYS A 261 9.39 5.65 3.95
CA LYS A 261 10.10 4.46 4.47
C LYS A 261 9.34 3.73 5.59
N ARG A 262 8.35 4.37 6.21
CA ARG A 262 7.56 3.79 7.29
C ARG A 262 6.42 2.97 6.70
N ILE A 263 6.13 1.83 7.31
CA ILE A 263 4.95 1.03 7.00
C ILE A 263 3.73 1.72 7.63
N PHE A 264 2.74 2.06 6.81
CA PHE A 264 1.45 2.56 7.28
C PHE A 264 0.54 1.39 7.65
N GLY A 265 0.11 1.34 8.90
CA GLY A 265 -0.73 0.28 9.43
C GLY A 265 -0.60 0.16 10.95
N CYS A 266 -1.41 -0.72 11.55
CA CYS A 266 -1.28 -1.11 12.95
C CYS A 266 -0.62 -2.49 13.01
N PRO A 267 0.55 -2.66 13.66
CA PRO A 267 1.18 -3.96 13.77
C PRO A 267 0.35 -4.89 14.67
N SER A 268 0.37 -6.19 14.39
CA SER A 268 -0.35 -7.19 15.20
C SER A 268 0.21 -7.30 16.62
N VAL A 269 1.49 -7.01 16.81
CA VAL A 269 2.12 -6.84 18.13
C VAL A 269 2.49 -5.36 18.28
N ARG A 270 1.91 -4.68 19.27
CA ARG A 270 2.03 -3.22 19.45
C ARG A 270 3.23 -2.83 20.29
N THR A 271 4.42 -3.18 19.81
CA THR A 271 5.69 -2.74 20.41
C THR A 271 5.98 -1.26 20.18
N ASP A 272 5.21 -0.61 19.31
CA ASP A 272 5.31 0.81 18.98
C ASP A 272 4.79 1.73 20.11
N ILE A 273 4.05 1.19 21.07
CA ILE A 273 3.42 1.94 22.17
C ILE A 273 3.94 1.42 23.51
N PRO A 274 4.15 2.31 24.49
CA PRO A 274 4.54 1.87 25.82
C PRO A 274 3.46 1.00 26.47
N LYS A 275 3.90 -0.05 27.15
CA LYS A 275 3.08 -0.87 28.03
C LYS A 275 2.38 -0.01 29.09
N TYR A 276 1.12 -0.31 29.38
CA TYR A 276 0.39 0.33 30.48
C TYR A 276 0.94 -0.09 31.84
N GLU A 277 1.02 0.84 32.80
CA GLU A 277 1.44 0.52 34.17
C GLU A 277 0.52 -0.51 34.85
N ARG A 278 -0.77 -0.50 34.49
CA ARG A 278 -1.77 -1.47 34.90
C ARG A 278 -2.52 -1.95 33.67
N SER A 279 -2.33 -3.22 33.33
CA SER A 279 -3.08 -3.85 32.24
C SER A 279 -4.55 -4.00 32.62
N SER A 280 -5.42 -3.80 31.63
CA SER A 280 -6.85 -4.12 31.77
C SER A 280 -7.02 -5.64 31.67
N MET A 281 -7.94 -6.21 32.46
CA MET A 281 -8.31 -7.63 32.33
C MET A 281 -9.01 -7.95 31.00
N ALA A 282 -9.57 -6.94 30.34
CA ALA A 282 -10.28 -7.07 29.07
C ALA A 282 -9.43 -6.62 27.87
N ASP A 283 -8.12 -6.42 28.07
CA ASP A 283 -7.23 -6.14 26.96
C ASP A 283 -6.99 -7.42 26.13
N LEU A 284 -7.11 -7.28 24.81
CA LEU A 284 -6.96 -8.39 23.85
C LEU A 284 -5.70 -8.22 23.01
N GLN A 285 -4.95 -7.13 23.20
CA GLN A 285 -3.83 -6.77 22.36
C GLN A 285 -2.50 -7.10 23.04
N ASN A 286 -1.57 -7.67 22.27
CA ASN A 286 -0.21 -7.92 22.72
C ASN A 286 0.69 -6.70 22.49
N TYR A 287 1.43 -6.29 23.52
CA TYR A 287 2.36 -5.14 23.53
C TYR A 287 3.84 -5.55 23.45
N GLY A 288 4.13 -6.81 23.13
CA GLY A 288 5.47 -7.39 23.13
C GLY A 288 5.88 -8.00 24.47
N GLU A 289 4.92 -8.23 25.37
CA GLU A 289 5.13 -8.82 26.71
C GLU A 289 4.72 -10.30 26.79
N ASP A 290 3.96 -10.79 25.81
CA ASP A 290 3.53 -12.19 25.86
C ASP A 290 4.71 -13.15 25.68
N VAL A 291 4.67 -14.20 26.50
CA VAL A 291 5.59 -15.33 26.39
C VAL A 291 5.17 -16.29 25.27
N SER A 292 6.13 -17.04 24.75
CA SER A 292 5.86 -18.09 23.76
C SER A 292 4.93 -19.17 24.34
N ALA A 293 4.07 -19.77 23.50
CA ALA A 293 3.17 -20.84 23.90
C ALA A 293 3.90 -22.04 24.55
N ALA A 294 5.13 -22.32 24.11
CA ALA A 294 5.95 -23.38 24.72
C ALA A 294 6.27 -23.11 26.19
N TYR A 295 6.46 -21.84 26.57
CA TYR A 295 6.73 -21.45 27.96
C TYR A 295 5.49 -21.61 28.85
N LEU A 296 4.29 -21.41 28.30
CA LEU A 296 3.04 -21.65 29.04
C LEU A 296 2.83 -23.13 29.34
N LEU A 297 3.23 -24.01 28.41
CA LEU A 297 3.17 -25.46 28.59
C LEU A 297 4.26 -25.97 29.55
N TRP A 298 5.46 -25.39 29.46
CA TRP A 298 6.63 -25.77 30.27
C TRP A 298 7.22 -24.55 30.98
N PRO A 299 6.56 -24.05 32.03
CA PRO A 299 7.03 -22.88 32.74
C PRO A 299 8.36 -23.15 33.45
N SER A 300 9.20 -22.13 33.53
CA SER A 300 10.43 -22.21 34.31
C SER A 300 10.11 -22.38 35.81
N LEU A 301 11.06 -22.94 36.57
CA LEU A 301 10.93 -23.02 38.03
C LEU A 301 10.68 -21.64 38.66
N PHE A 302 11.26 -20.59 38.08
CA PHE A 302 11.15 -19.21 38.57
C PHE A 302 9.76 -18.59 38.31
N ALA A 303 9.01 -19.10 37.34
CA ALA A 303 7.62 -18.67 37.10
C ALA A 303 6.74 -18.88 38.34
N SER A 304 6.97 -19.98 39.07
CA SER A 304 6.25 -20.28 40.33
C SER A 304 6.53 -19.27 41.45
N LEU A 305 7.67 -18.58 41.37
CA LEU A 305 8.05 -17.50 42.29
C LEU A 305 7.56 -16.11 41.79
N GLY A 306 6.82 -16.07 40.69
CA GLY A 306 6.36 -14.83 40.06
C GLY A 306 7.43 -14.07 39.29
N LEU A 307 8.53 -14.74 38.91
CA LEU A 307 9.58 -14.13 38.09
C LEU A 307 9.40 -14.50 36.62
N GLU A 308 9.32 -13.48 35.77
CA GLU A 308 9.25 -13.60 34.31
C GLU A 308 10.65 -13.79 33.70
N GLU A 309 10.73 -14.42 32.51
CA GLU A 309 12.01 -14.61 31.81
C GLU A 309 12.68 -13.30 31.41
N ASP A 310 11.89 -12.27 31.11
CA ASP A 310 12.40 -10.95 30.72
C ASP A 310 13.20 -10.28 31.86
N GLU A 311 12.90 -10.59 33.11
CA GLU A 311 13.71 -10.15 34.25
C GLU A 311 15.12 -10.76 34.23
N PHE A 312 15.35 -11.91 33.58
CA PHE A 312 16.70 -12.46 33.41
C PHE A 312 17.46 -11.82 32.24
N ARG A 313 16.73 -11.39 31.21
CA ARG A 313 17.27 -10.71 30.01
C ARG A 313 17.52 -9.23 30.20
N LYS A 314 16.81 -8.59 31.14
CA LYS A 314 16.94 -7.17 31.45
C LYS A 314 18.38 -6.78 31.77
N LEU A 315 18.86 -5.76 31.07
CA LEU A 315 20.18 -5.16 31.30
C LEU A 315 20.21 -4.45 32.64
N ARG A 316 21.19 -4.79 33.48
CA ARG A 316 21.38 -4.19 34.81
C ARG A 316 22.81 -3.70 34.99
N SER A 317 22.98 -2.75 35.91
CA SER A 317 24.29 -2.18 36.21
C SER A 317 25.19 -3.17 36.96
N LYS A 318 26.50 -2.98 36.81
CA LYS A 318 27.53 -3.79 37.47
C LYS A 318 27.31 -3.90 38.99
N ASP A 319 27.07 -2.77 39.65
CA ASP A 319 26.91 -2.71 41.11
C ASP A 319 25.68 -3.48 41.60
N TYR A 320 24.58 -3.42 40.84
CA TYR A 320 23.38 -4.18 41.15
C TYR A 320 23.66 -5.68 41.06
N LEU A 321 24.27 -6.12 39.95
CA LEU A 321 24.58 -7.53 39.72
C LEU A 321 25.58 -8.06 40.75
N LYS A 322 26.60 -7.27 41.10
CA LYS A 322 27.58 -7.63 42.13
C LYS A 322 26.91 -7.88 43.48
N LYS A 323 25.98 -7.02 43.89
CA LYS A 323 25.21 -7.19 45.13
C LYS A 323 24.32 -8.44 45.05
N LEU A 324 23.64 -8.63 43.93
CA LEU A 324 22.75 -9.77 43.71
C LEU A 324 23.50 -11.10 43.86
N PHE A 325 24.60 -11.29 43.13
CA PHE A 325 25.32 -12.57 43.15
C PHE A 325 26.10 -12.81 44.46
N THR A 326 26.54 -11.75 45.14
CA THR A 326 27.11 -11.86 46.49
C THR A 326 26.06 -12.36 47.47
N ASN A 327 24.84 -11.83 47.41
CA ASN A 327 23.73 -12.27 48.26
C ASN A 327 23.32 -13.72 47.96
N CYS A 328 23.34 -14.12 46.69
CA CYS A 328 23.10 -15.49 46.26
C CYS A 328 24.27 -16.45 46.52
N ARG A 329 25.41 -15.95 47.03
CA ARG A 329 26.64 -16.72 47.31
C ARG A 329 27.19 -17.47 46.09
N VAL A 330 27.00 -16.91 44.90
CA VAL A 330 27.47 -17.52 43.64
C VAL A 330 28.94 -17.21 43.38
N PHE A 331 29.39 -16.00 43.72
CA PHE A 331 30.79 -15.62 43.63
C PHE A 331 31.39 -15.44 45.02
N SER A 332 32.54 -16.08 45.27
CA SER A 332 33.34 -15.85 46.47
C SER A 332 34.34 -14.71 46.27
N ASP A 333 34.92 -14.60 45.07
CA ASP A 333 35.95 -13.61 44.75
C ASP A 333 35.43 -12.51 43.82
N SER A 334 35.64 -11.24 44.21
CA SER A 334 35.26 -10.08 43.39
C SER A 334 35.95 -10.05 42.03
N ASN A 335 37.19 -10.54 41.94
CA ASN A 335 37.99 -10.47 40.74
C ASN A 335 37.44 -11.38 39.62
N VAL A 336 36.86 -12.53 39.99
CA VAL A 336 36.23 -13.47 39.05
C VAL A 336 34.93 -12.89 38.49
N PHE A 337 34.16 -12.19 39.33
CA PHE A 337 32.98 -11.47 38.87
C PHE A 337 33.38 -10.36 37.88
N ASP A 338 34.41 -9.58 38.21
CA ASP A 338 34.84 -8.46 37.38
C ASP A 338 35.35 -8.91 36.00
N SER A 339 36.05 -10.06 35.91
CA SER A 339 36.51 -10.60 34.63
C SER A 339 35.36 -11.11 33.75
N ILE A 340 34.43 -11.86 34.34
CA ILE A 340 33.23 -12.37 33.62
C ILE A 340 32.34 -11.20 33.18
N PHE A 341 32.19 -10.20 34.05
CA PHE A 341 31.41 -9.00 33.71
C PHE A 341 32.03 -8.26 32.53
N CYS A 342 33.35 -8.06 32.50
CA CYS A 342 34.04 -7.42 31.37
C CYS A 342 33.90 -8.22 30.06
N GLN A 343 33.78 -9.54 30.14
CA GLN A 343 33.58 -10.38 28.95
C GLN A 343 32.17 -10.23 28.35
N VAL A 344 31.18 -9.94 29.19
CA VAL A 344 29.75 -9.96 28.83
C VAL A 344 29.16 -8.55 28.70
N SER A 345 29.81 -7.54 29.27
CA SER A 345 29.30 -6.18 29.32
C SER A 345 29.11 -5.58 27.93
N ASP A 346 27.97 -4.95 27.72
CA ASP A 346 27.72 -4.09 26.56
C ASP A 346 28.53 -2.78 26.65
N HIS A 347 28.54 -1.99 25.58
CA HIS A 347 29.18 -0.67 25.52
C HIS A 347 28.79 0.29 26.66
N ASN A 348 27.63 0.07 27.29
CA ASN A 348 27.11 0.90 28.38
C ASN A 348 27.45 0.38 29.80
N ASN A 349 28.36 -0.58 29.95
CA ASN A 349 28.68 -1.21 31.24
C ASN A 349 27.46 -1.83 31.94
N CYS A 350 26.55 -2.39 31.15
CA CYS A 350 25.41 -3.18 31.63
C CYS A 350 25.53 -4.61 31.11
N ALA A 351 25.00 -5.56 31.88
CA ALA A 351 24.91 -6.96 31.46
C ALA A 351 23.56 -7.53 31.93
N SER A 352 23.13 -8.63 31.31
CA SER A 352 21.96 -9.39 31.76
C SER A 352 22.39 -10.53 32.68
N ILE A 353 21.45 -11.04 33.49
CA ILE A 353 21.74 -12.18 34.37
C ILE A 353 21.97 -13.43 33.52
N GLU A 354 21.17 -13.61 32.47
CA GLU A 354 21.25 -14.76 31.58
C GLU A 354 22.63 -14.87 30.91
N SER A 355 23.20 -13.75 30.46
CA SER A 355 24.49 -13.76 29.78
C SER A 355 25.66 -14.08 30.72
N ILE A 356 25.62 -13.59 31.98
CA ILE A 356 26.60 -13.98 33.01
C ILE A 356 26.47 -15.47 33.36
N LEU A 357 25.24 -15.95 33.55
CA LEU A 357 24.99 -17.37 33.82
C LEU A 357 25.43 -18.27 32.67
N ARG A 358 25.27 -17.83 31.43
CA ARG A 358 25.74 -18.57 30.24
C ARG A 358 27.25 -18.76 30.27
N VAL A 359 28.02 -17.73 30.60
CA VAL A 359 29.48 -17.85 30.74
C VAL A 359 29.84 -18.78 31.89
N LEU A 360 29.19 -18.63 33.05
CA LEU A 360 29.40 -19.53 34.20
C LEU A 360 29.13 -21.02 33.90
N ARG A 361 28.10 -21.30 33.09
CA ARG A 361 27.76 -22.65 32.63
C ARG A 361 28.72 -23.20 31.59
N SER A 362 29.47 -22.33 30.90
CA SER A 362 30.47 -22.75 29.91
C SER A 362 31.86 -23.01 30.52
N THR A 363 32.12 -22.44 31.70
CA THR A 363 33.39 -22.59 32.42
C THR A 363 33.41 -23.78 33.39
N ASN A 364 32.24 -24.35 33.70
CA ASN A 364 32.09 -25.66 34.35
C ASN A 364 31.76 -26.70 33.29
#